data_AF-A0A8S9U8A3-F1
#
_entry.id   AF-A0A8S9U8A3-F1
#
_cell.length_a   1.000
_cell.length_b   1.000
_cell.length_c   1.000
_cell.angle_alpha   90.00
_cell.angle_beta   90.00
_cell.angle_gamma   90.00
#
_symmetry.space_group_name_H-M   'P 1'
#
loop_
_entity.id
_entity.type
_entity.pdbx_description
1 polymer ?
#
loop_
_entity_poly.entity_id
_entity_poly.type
_entity_poly.pdbx_seq_one_letter_code
_entity_poly.pdbx_strand_id
1 'polypeptide(L)'
;MDRAASGGHLDVVKWFHHRLPEFGSCTAAALNGAAANGHLQMVKWLHANRREGGTFRAMDGAAAGGHLEVMMFLYSHRSDGCTSDAVVNAAINEHVEVVQWLLHHYPQQVRHEKVRKFAARLTTHWSIRLTGSFPCTELTGTE
;
A
#
# COMPACT_ATOMS: atom_id res chain seq x y z
N MET A 1 18.67 -5.06 -10.57
CA MET A 1 17.41 -4.82 -11.29
C MET A 1 16.41 -4.03 -10.44
N ASP A 2 16.41 -4.23 -9.13
CA ASP A 2 15.50 -3.56 -8.18
C ASP A 2 15.41 -2.04 -8.33
N ARG A 3 16.54 -1.31 -8.43
CA ARG A 3 16.52 0.14 -8.62
C ARG A 3 15.84 0.57 -9.94
N ALA A 4 16.05 -0.19 -11.01
CA ALA A 4 15.41 0.08 -12.29
C ALA A 4 13.89 -0.19 -12.23
N ALA A 5 13.49 -1.22 -11.48
CA ALA A 5 12.09 -1.51 -11.20
C ALA A 5 11.44 -0.41 -10.36
N SER A 6 12.10 0.02 -9.28
CA SER A 6 11.64 1.13 -8.44
C SER A 6 11.54 2.45 -9.19
N GLY A 7 12.40 2.69 -10.18
CA GLY A 7 12.33 3.88 -11.04
C GLY A 7 11.41 3.73 -12.26
N GLY A 8 10.69 2.61 -12.40
CA GLY A 8 9.72 2.43 -13.48
C GLY A 8 10.32 2.19 -14.86
N HIS A 9 11.62 1.90 -14.96
CA HIS A 9 12.34 1.67 -16.21
C HIS A 9 12.04 0.26 -16.78
N LEU A 10 10.81 0.06 -17.24
CA LEU A 10 10.29 -1.25 -17.69
C LEU A 10 11.12 -1.87 -18.80
N ASP A 11 11.55 -1.07 -19.78
CA ASP A 11 12.29 -1.58 -20.93
C ASP A 11 13.67 -2.08 -20.52
N VAL A 12 14.32 -1.39 -19.58
CA VAL A 12 15.60 -1.82 -19.00
C VAL A 12 15.43 -3.14 -18.25
N VAL A 13 14.38 -3.24 -17.42
CA VAL A 13 14.07 -4.48 -16.67
C VAL A 13 13.76 -5.64 -17.62
N LYS A 14 12.95 -5.42 -18.65
CA LYS A 14 12.68 -6.42 -19.70
C LYS A 14 13.96 -6.81 -20.42
N TRP A 15 14.81 -5.86 -20.79
CA TRP A 15 16.06 -6.15 -21.50
C TRP A 15 16.97 -7.06 -20.68
N PHE A 16 17.16 -6.76 -19.39
CA PHE A 16 17.95 -7.60 -18.50
C PHE A 16 17.31 -8.98 -18.32
N HIS A 17 15.99 -9.06 -18.18
CA HIS A 17 15.28 -10.33 -18.02
C HIS A 17 15.48 -11.29 -19.19
N HIS A 18 15.47 -10.78 -20.43
CA HIS A 18 15.61 -11.60 -21.62
C HIS A 18 17.07 -11.96 -21.94
N ARG A 19 18.03 -11.10 -21.60
CA ARG A 19 19.44 -11.27 -22.01
C ARG A 19 20.39 -11.79 -20.95
N LEU A 20 20.06 -11.59 -19.67
CA LEU A 20 20.96 -11.87 -18.55
C LEU A 20 20.20 -12.51 -17.37
N PRO A 21 19.58 -13.70 -17.57
CA PRO A 21 18.80 -14.35 -16.53
C PRO A 21 19.63 -14.73 -15.30
N GLU A 22 20.94 -14.91 -15.47
CA GLU A 22 21.90 -15.28 -14.42
C GLU A 22 22.47 -14.09 -13.62
N PHE A 23 22.41 -12.86 -14.15
CA PHE A 23 23.03 -11.66 -13.54
C PHE A 23 22.03 -10.70 -12.88
N GLY A 24 20.74 -11.03 -12.87
CA GLY A 24 19.71 -10.10 -12.42
C GLY A 24 18.60 -10.79 -11.65
N SER A 25 18.84 -11.10 -10.37
CA SER A 25 17.74 -11.42 -9.47
C SER A 25 16.98 -10.13 -9.16
N CYS A 26 15.74 -10.04 -9.63
CA CYS A 26 14.76 -9.16 -8.98
C CYS A 26 14.50 -9.75 -7.60
N THR A 27 14.64 -8.96 -6.56
CA THR A 27 14.16 -9.36 -5.23
C THR A 27 12.75 -8.83 -5.00
N ALA A 28 12.13 -9.18 -3.86
CA ALA A 28 10.88 -8.56 -3.45
C ALA A 28 10.97 -7.03 -3.35
N ALA A 29 12.18 -6.46 -3.21
CA ALA A 29 12.38 -5.01 -3.22
C ALA A 29 12.03 -4.37 -4.57
N ALA A 30 12.14 -5.09 -5.69
CA ALA A 30 11.72 -4.60 -7.01
C ALA A 30 10.22 -4.30 -7.03
N LEU A 31 9.39 -5.25 -6.56
CA LEU A 31 7.94 -5.07 -6.54
C LEU A 31 7.53 -4.03 -5.49
N ASN A 32 8.15 -4.07 -4.31
CA ASN A 32 7.88 -3.10 -3.25
C ASN A 32 8.18 -1.66 -3.69
N GLY A 33 9.33 -1.44 -4.32
CA GLY A 33 9.72 -0.11 -4.81
C GLY A 33 8.88 0.35 -6.01
N ALA A 34 8.58 -0.55 -6.95
CA ALA A 34 7.67 -0.23 -8.06
C ALA A 34 6.28 0.15 -7.55
N ALA A 35 5.79 -0.52 -6.51
CA ALA A 35 4.50 -0.23 -5.90
C ALA A 35 4.50 1.10 -5.13
N ALA A 36 5.55 1.35 -4.34
CA ALA A 36 5.72 2.59 -3.58
C ALA A 36 5.83 3.84 -4.45
N ASN A 37 6.31 3.69 -5.69
CA ASN A 37 6.42 4.79 -6.66
C ASN A 37 5.31 4.78 -7.73
N GLY A 38 4.29 3.94 -7.58
CA GLY A 38 3.09 3.98 -8.43
C GLY A 38 3.26 3.42 -9.83
N HIS A 39 4.31 2.64 -10.07
CA HIS A 39 4.62 2.09 -11.40
C HIS A 39 3.78 0.84 -11.72
N LEU A 40 2.47 1.02 -11.95
CA LEU A 40 1.52 -0.08 -12.18
C LEU A 40 1.96 -1.07 -13.28
N GLN A 41 2.48 -0.58 -14.40
CA GLN A 41 2.93 -1.45 -15.50
C GLN A 41 4.14 -2.31 -15.11
N MET A 42 5.04 -1.75 -14.30
CA MET A 42 6.15 -2.51 -13.72
C MET A 42 5.64 -3.56 -12.74
N VAL A 43 4.69 -3.20 -11.87
CA VAL A 43 4.07 -4.10 -10.89
C VAL A 43 3.39 -5.28 -11.60
N LYS A 44 2.61 -5.02 -12.66
CA LYS A 44 1.98 -6.05 -13.50
C LYS A 44 3.01 -6.98 -14.14
N TRP A 45 4.06 -6.40 -14.72
CA TRP A 45 5.10 -7.16 -15.39
C TRP A 45 5.89 -8.03 -14.40
N LEU A 46 6.30 -7.48 -13.26
CA LEU A 46 6.99 -8.22 -12.20
C LEU A 46 6.10 -9.34 -11.65
N HIS A 47 4.81 -9.07 -11.42
CA HIS A 47 3.87 -10.09 -10.96
C HIS A 47 3.74 -11.27 -11.94
N ALA A 48 3.69 -10.99 -13.24
CA ALA A 48 3.53 -12.02 -14.27
C ALA A 48 4.82 -12.81 -14.58
N ASN A 49 5.99 -12.18 -14.45
CA ASN A 49 7.26 -12.75 -14.95
C ASN A 49 8.23 -13.18 -13.83
N ARG A 50 7.96 -12.83 -12.57
CA ARG A 50 8.86 -13.08 -11.44
C ARG A 50 8.17 -13.85 -10.31
N ARG A 51 8.91 -14.75 -9.67
CA ARG A 51 8.41 -15.64 -8.60
C ARG A 51 8.74 -15.12 -7.20
N GLU A 52 9.68 -14.19 -7.08
CA GLU A 52 10.10 -13.63 -5.79
C GLU A 52 8.98 -12.85 -5.09
N GLY A 53 7.98 -12.40 -5.85
CA GLY A 53 6.80 -11.72 -5.34
C GLY A 53 7.11 -10.37 -4.68
N GLY A 54 6.16 -9.86 -3.91
CA GLY A 54 6.32 -8.71 -3.03
C GLY A 54 5.90 -9.08 -1.63
N THR A 55 6.11 -8.17 -0.69
CA THR A 55 5.65 -8.35 0.68
C THR A 55 4.53 -7.35 0.97
N PHE A 56 3.97 -7.38 2.18
CA PHE A 56 3.03 -6.35 2.66
C PHE A 56 3.57 -4.91 2.45
N ARG A 57 4.90 -4.73 2.37
CA ARG A 57 5.55 -3.45 2.06
C ARG A 57 5.16 -2.87 0.69
N ALA A 58 4.78 -3.71 -0.27
CA ALA A 58 4.28 -3.21 -1.56
C ALA A 58 2.95 -2.47 -1.39
N MET A 59 2.02 -3.04 -0.61
CA MET A 59 0.73 -2.42 -0.33
C MET A 59 0.89 -1.19 0.58
N ASP A 60 1.70 -1.30 1.64
CA ASP A 60 1.98 -0.18 2.54
C ASP A 60 2.64 0.99 1.82
N GLY A 61 3.60 0.70 0.93
CA GLY A 61 4.28 1.70 0.11
C GLY A 61 3.34 2.34 -0.91
N ALA A 62 2.53 1.55 -1.61
CA ALA A 62 1.52 2.08 -2.52
C ALA A 62 0.50 2.98 -1.80
N ALA A 63 0.10 2.60 -0.58
CA ALA A 63 -0.79 3.41 0.24
C ALA A 63 -0.12 4.72 0.68
N ALA A 64 1.14 4.66 1.12
CA ALA A 64 1.91 5.83 1.49
C ALA A 64 2.10 6.82 0.32
N GLY A 65 2.24 6.32 -0.92
CA GLY A 65 2.36 7.15 -2.13
C GLY A 65 1.03 7.55 -2.78
N GLY A 66 -0.12 7.13 -2.23
CA GLY A 66 -1.43 7.48 -2.78
C GLY A 66 -1.79 6.70 -4.06
N HIS A 67 -1.12 5.59 -4.33
CA HIS A 67 -1.21 4.85 -5.58
C HIS A 67 -2.35 3.81 -5.56
N LEU A 68 -3.59 4.30 -5.53
CA LEU A 68 -4.79 3.47 -5.40
C LEU A 68 -4.89 2.37 -6.48
N GLU A 69 -4.56 2.68 -7.74
CA GLU A 69 -4.60 1.67 -8.82
C GLU A 69 -3.64 0.50 -8.59
N VAL A 70 -2.46 0.79 -8.04
CA VAL A 70 -1.48 -0.24 -7.65
C VAL A 70 -2.05 -1.08 -6.52
N MET A 71 -2.68 -0.45 -5.52
CA MET A 71 -3.30 -1.15 -4.40
C MET A 71 -4.43 -2.08 -4.88
N MET A 72 -5.29 -1.62 -5.79
CA MET A 72 -6.35 -2.46 -6.36
C MET A 72 -5.78 -3.68 -7.10
N PHE A 73 -4.69 -3.48 -7.86
CA PHE A 73 -4.01 -4.58 -8.54
C PHE A 73 -3.41 -5.58 -7.54
N LEU A 74 -2.70 -5.09 -6.52
CA LEU A 74 -2.12 -5.93 -5.48
C LEU A 74 -3.20 -6.68 -4.69
N TYR A 75 -4.32 -6.04 -4.38
CA TYR A 75 -5.45 -6.63 -3.65
C TYR A 75 -6.13 -7.76 -4.43
N SER A 76 -6.33 -7.57 -5.74
CA SER A 76 -7.00 -8.54 -6.59
C SER A 76 -6.13 -9.76 -6.94
N HIS A 77 -4.80 -9.61 -6.90
CA HIS A 77 -3.88 -10.64 -7.38
C HIS A 77 -3.00 -11.24 -6.27
N ARG A 78 -3.01 -10.67 -5.05
CA ARG A 78 -2.14 -11.09 -3.94
C ARG A 78 -2.89 -11.09 -2.62
N SER A 79 -2.58 -12.07 -1.78
CA SER A 79 -3.13 -12.22 -0.43
C SER A 79 -2.23 -11.65 0.68
N ASP A 80 -1.17 -10.91 0.33
CA ASP A 80 -0.17 -10.42 1.30
C ASP A 80 -0.75 -9.37 2.27
N GLY A 81 -1.83 -8.69 1.88
CA GLY A 81 -2.50 -7.67 2.67
C GLY A 81 -1.68 -6.40 2.89
N CYS A 82 -2.07 -5.62 3.90
CA CYS A 82 -1.38 -4.43 4.37
C CYS A 82 -1.20 -4.47 5.88
N THR A 83 -0.30 -3.66 6.41
CA THR A 83 -0.16 -3.42 7.85
C THR A 83 -0.94 -2.17 8.27
N SER A 84 -0.93 -1.87 9.58
CA SER A 84 -1.51 -0.62 10.09
C SER A 84 -0.76 0.62 9.62
N ASP A 85 0.49 0.48 9.17
CA ASP A 85 1.29 1.59 8.65
C ASP A 85 0.74 2.09 7.29
N ALA A 86 0.03 1.25 6.51
CA ALA A 86 -0.62 1.70 5.27
C ALA A 86 -1.62 2.83 5.51
N VAL A 87 -2.53 2.65 6.49
CA VAL A 87 -3.57 3.64 6.81
C VAL A 87 -2.95 4.90 7.42
N VAL A 88 -1.97 4.73 8.33
CA VAL A 88 -1.29 5.85 8.98
C VAL A 88 -0.54 6.70 7.94
N ASN A 89 0.25 6.07 7.08
CA ASN A 89 1.05 6.80 6.08
C ASN A 89 0.17 7.46 5.02
N ALA A 90 -0.88 6.77 4.55
CA ALA A 90 -1.85 7.37 3.63
C ALA A 90 -2.53 8.60 4.26
N ALA A 91 -2.86 8.55 5.55
CA ALA A 91 -3.47 9.67 6.25
C ALA A 91 -2.48 10.83 6.51
N ILE A 92 -1.22 10.54 6.84
CA ILE A 92 -0.16 11.55 6.99
C ILE A 92 0.07 12.31 5.68
N ASN A 93 0.06 11.59 4.55
CA ASN A 93 0.25 12.18 3.22
C ASN A 93 -1.06 12.65 2.58
N GLU A 94 -2.15 12.72 3.36
CA GLU A 94 -3.46 13.25 2.94
C GLU A 94 -4.08 12.54 1.72
N HIS A 95 -3.75 11.26 1.52
CA HIS A 95 -4.32 10.42 0.46
C HIS A 95 -5.71 9.91 0.84
N VAL A 96 -6.70 10.81 0.85
CA VAL A 96 -8.08 10.55 1.31
C VAL A 96 -8.72 9.36 0.61
N GLU A 97 -8.56 9.22 -0.71
CA GLU A 97 -9.13 8.11 -1.48
C GLU A 97 -8.55 6.75 -1.04
N VAL A 98 -7.24 6.69 -0.80
CA VAL A 98 -6.56 5.50 -0.29
C VAL A 98 -7.05 5.17 1.12
N VAL A 99 -7.18 6.17 1.99
CA VAL A 99 -7.70 5.97 3.35
C VAL A 99 -9.11 5.40 3.27
N GLN A 100 -10.02 6.00 2.50
CA GLN A 100 -11.38 5.49 2.33
C GLN A 100 -11.40 4.04 1.82
N TRP A 101 -10.57 3.73 0.82
CA TRP A 101 -10.47 2.39 0.28
C TRP A 101 -9.98 1.38 1.33
N LEU A 102 -8.95 1.73 2.11
CA LEU A 102 -8.42 0.88 3.19
C LEU A 102 -9.43 0.68 4.32
N LEU A 103 -10.18 1.71 4.69
CA LEU A 103 -11.25 1.60 5.70
C LEU A 103 -12.35 0.64 5.25
N HIS A 104 -12.68 0.64 3.96
CA HIS A 104 -13.70 -0.24 3.39
C HIS A 104 -13.25 -1.71 3.32
N HIS A 105 -12.02 -1.98 2.86
CA HIS A 105 -11.54 -3.34 2.60
C HIS A 105 -10.79 -3.97 3.78
N TYR A 106 -10.25 -3.15 4.69
CA TYR A 106 -9.48 -3.59 5.86
C TYR A 106 -9.96 -2.93 7.17
N PRO A 107 -11.24 -3.08 7.56
CA PRO A 107 -11.80 -2.45 8.76
C PRO A 107 -11.07 -2.84 10.06
N GLN A 108 -10.42 -4.01 10.07
CA GLN A 108 -9.64 -4.48 11.22
C GLN A 108 -8.34 -3.71 11.43
N GLN A 109 -7.69 -3.22 10.36
CA GLN A 109 -6.43 -2.47 10.48
C GLN A 109 -6.65 -1.07 11.09
N VAL A 110 -7.86 -0.55 11.01
CA VAL A 110 -8.30 0.74 11.57
C VAL A 110 -8.37 0.72 13.09
N ARG A 111 -8.69 -0.45 13.67
CA ARG A 111 -8.78 -0.65 15.12
C ARG A 111 -7.41 -0.76 15.78
N HIS A 112 -6.35 -0.81 14.99
CA HIS A 112 -4.99 -0.89 15.50
C HIS A 112 -4.66 0.36 16.32
N GLU A 113 -4.10 0.16 17.51
CA GLU A 113 -3.85 1.23 18.49
C GLU A 113 -3.08 2.42 17.89
N LYS A 114 -2.14 2.15 16.98
CA LYS A 114 -1.41 3.17 16.21
C LYS A 114 -2.34 4.11 15.43
N VAL A 115 -3.30 3.56 14.69
CA VAL A 115 -4.27 4.33 13.88
C VAL A 115 -5.18 5.13 14.82
N ARG A 116 -5.63 4.53 15.92
CA ARG A 116 -6.48 5.20 16.92
C ARG A 116 -5.76 6.38 17.60
N LYS A 117 -4.51 6.19 18.02
CA LYS A 117 -3.65 7.25 18.60
C LYS A 117 -3.39 8.37 17.60
N PHE A 118 -3.21 8.04 16.33
CA PHE A 118 -3.03 9.03 15.27
C PHE A 118 -4.31 9.82 14.98
N ALA A 119 -5.45 9.14 14.82
CA ALA A 119 -6.75 9.78 14.64
C ALA A 119 -7.10 10.71 15.81
N ALA A 120 -6.82 10.31 17.05
CA ALA A 120 -7.02 11.13 18.25
C ALA A 120 -6.20 12.44 18.25
N ARG A 121 -5.00 12.43 17.63
CA ARG A 121 -4.16 13.63 17.44
C ARG A 121 -4.66 14.54 16.33
N LEU A 122 -5.40 14.00 15.36
CA LEU A 122 -6.00 14.76 14.27
C LEU A 122 -7.39 15.29 14.64
N THR A 123 -8.17 14.62 15.48
CA THR A 123 -9.51 15.08 15.91
C THR A 123 -9.52 16.38 16.72
N THR A 124 -8.38 16.81 17.27
CA THR A 124 -8.22 18.17 17.84
C THR A 124 -8.07 19.26 16.78
N HIS A 125 -7.87 18.89 15.50
CA HIS A 125 -7.68 19.81 14.36
C HIS A 125 -8.64 19.53 13.18
N TRP A 126 -9.32 18.39 13.14
CA TRP A 126 -10.23 17.95 12.08
C TRP A 126 -11.69 18.11 12.50
N SER A 127 -12.27 19.29 12.27
CA SER A 127 -13.72 19.47 12.24
C SER A 127 -14.25 19.16 10.82
N ILE A 128 -14.12 17.91 10.39
CA ILE A 128 -14.80 17.43 9.18
C ILE A 128 -15.64 16.23 9.57
N ARG A 129 -16.95 16.45 9.48
CA ARG A 129 -18.01 15.47 9.71
C ARG A 129 -17.74 14.18 8.93
N LEU A 130 -17.37 13.12 9.63
CA LEU A 130 -17.75 11.75 9.24
C LEU A 130 -19.24 11.55 9.57
N THR A 131 -20.13 12.37 9.01
CA THR A 131 -21.57 12.08 9.00
C THR A 131 -21.84 11.11 7.85
N GLY A 132 -21.44 9.87 8.08
CA GLY A 132 -21.71 8.72 7.24
C GLY A 132 -21.69 7.49 8.15
N SER A 133 -22.67 7.44 9.05
CA SER A 133 -23.07 6.26 9.85
C SER A 133 -21.95 5.27 10.22
N PHE A 134 -21.03 5.69 11.09
CA PHE A 134 -20.35 4.73 11.96
C PHE A 134 -21.17 4.64 13.25
N PRO A 135 -21.69 3.47 13.65
CA PRO A 135 -22.24 3.30 14.99
C PRO A 135 -21.07 3.27 15.98
N CYS A 136 -20.60 4.46 16.34
CA CYS A 136 -19.71 4.69 17.48
C CYS A 136 -20.58 4.82 18.74
N THR A 137 -21.07 3.72 19.28
CA THR A 137 -21.74 3.71 20.60
C THR A 137 -21.20 2.70 21.59
N GLU A 138 -20.02 2.09 21.39
CA GLU A 138 -19.48 1.14 22.38
C GLU A 138 -17.95 1.23 22.57
N LEU A 139 -17.44 2.41 22.97
CA LEU A 139 -16.07 2.50 23.52
C LEU A 139 -16.00 3.37 24.79
N THR A 140 -17.06 3.36 25.60
CA THR A 140 -17.00 3.71 27.02
C THR A 140 -17.72 2.64 27.82
N GLY A 141 -17.06 1.50 28.01
CA GLY A 141 -17.43 0.51 29.01
C GLY A 141 -16.40 0.57 30.14
N THR A 142 -16.58 1.53 31.04
CA THR A 142 -16.08 1.43 32.41
C THR A 142 -17.05 0.53 33.17
N GLU A 143 -16.60 -0.65 33.58
CA GLU A 143 -16.80 -1.20 34.92
C GLU A 143 -15.55 -2.00 35.31
#